data_AF-A0A382ZLA0-F1
#
_entry.id   AF-A0A382ZLA0-F1
#
_cell.length_a   1.000
_cell.length_b   1.000
_cell.length_c   1.000
_cell.angle_alpha   90.00
_cell.angle_beta   90.00
_cell.angle_gamma   90.00
#
_symmetry.space_group_name_H-M   'P 1'
#
loop_
_entity.id
_entity.type
_entity.pdbx_description
1 polymer ?
#
loop_
_entity_poly.entity_id
_entity_poly.type
_entity_poly.pdbx_seq_one_letter_code
_entity_poly.pdbx_strand_id
1 'polypeptide(L)'
;EVDQGRISLVGGDLALWTAAMCPQAAALYYTPSFFYKCLLKASATINYPLEEFNDHLRAFPQSQGQLAKTLDYFEPMNFASRVGMSTMMMEESERDGDDLAKAFDREIERCTSFHSSFRDGVRQAQWLAEKLETGEPVLPAHWS
;
A
#
# COMPACT_ATOMS: atom_id res chain seq x y z
N GLU A 1 -17.06 18.28 -14.35
CA GLU A 1 -15.63 18.25 -14.69
C GLU A 1 -14.86 17.77 -13.46
N VAL A 2 -13.73 17.07 -13.64
CA VAL A 2 -12.91 16.56 -12.53
C VAL A 2 -11.80 17.57 -12.24
N ASP A 3 -11.58 17.91 -10.97
CA ASP A 3 -10.45 18.73 -10.56
C ASP A 3 -9.17 17.87 -10.48
N GLN A 4 -8.25 18.10 -11.43
CA GLN A 4 -7.01 17.35 -11.53
C GLN A 4 -6.08 17.56 -10.32
N GLY A 5 -6.17 18.71 -9.64
CA GLY A 5 -5.39 19.00 -8.43
C GLY A 5 -5.90 18.30 -7.17
N ARG A 6 -7.04 17.59 -7.26
CA ARG A 6 -7.66 16.88 -6.13
C ARG A 6 -7.88 15.39 -6.40
N ILE A 7 -7.04 14.81 -7.25
CA ILE A 7 -7.03 13.36 -7.49
C ILE A 7 -6.17 12.68 -6.43
N SER A 8 -6.72 11.67 -5.75
CA SER A 8 -5.97 10.80 -4.84
C SER A 8 -5.89 9.37 -5.36
N LEU A 9 -4.86 8.66 -4.91
CA LEU A 9 -4.65 7.25 -5.16
C LEU A 9 -4.84 6.50 -3.84
N VAL A 10 -5.64 5.45 -3.86
CA VAL A 10 -6.05 4.74 -2.64
C VAL A 10 -5.97 3.24 -2.88
N GLY A 11 -5.33 2.51 -1.97
CA GLY A 11 -5.34 1.04 -1.97
C GLY A 11 -3.97 0.41 -1.76
N GLY A 12 -3.80 -0.78 -2.34
CA GLY A 12 -2.59 -1.59 -2.19
C GLY A 12 -1.46 -1.24 -3.16
N ASP A 13 -0.68 -2.25 -3.54
CA ASP A 13 0.56 -2.06 -4.29
C ASP A 13 0.36 -1.38 -5.66
N LEU A 14 -0.79 -1.59 -6.30
CA LEU A 14 -1.15 -0.87 -7.53
C LEU A 14 -1.25 0.65 -7.32
N ALA A 15 -1.78 1.10 -6.18
CA ALA A 15 -1.85 2.52 -5.88
C ALA A 15 -0.45 3.11 -5.70
N LEU A 16 0.45 2.38 -5.05
CA LEU A 16 1.86 2.77 -4.90
C LEU A 16 2.57 2.86 -6.26
N TRP A 17 2.48 1.83 -7.10
CA TRP A 17 3.12 1.87 -8.42
C TRP A 17 2.55 2.99 -9.30
N THR A 18 1.24 3.22 -9.21
CA THR A 18 0.60 4.35 -9.91
C THR A 18 1.14 5.67 -9.40
N ALA A 19 1.30 5.84 -8.08
CA ALA A 19 1.86 7.06 -7.49
C ALA A 19 3.32 7.29 -7.90
N ALA A 20 4.10 6.21 -7.98
CA ALA A 20 5.49 6.26 -8.43
C ALA A 20 5.64 6.60 -9.93
N MET A 21 4.62 6.36 -10.75
CA MET A 21 4.63 6.61 -12.19
C MET A 21 3.82 7.85 -12.61
N CYS A 22 2.90 8.32 -11.77
CA CYS A 22 1.99 9.44 -12.05
C CYS A 22 2.21 10.58 -11.05
N PRO A 23 3.05 11.57 -11.37
CA PRO A 23 3.36 12.68 -10.45
C PRO A 23 2.21 13.70 -10.30
N GLN A 24 1.09 13.51 -11.00
CA GLN A 24 -0.03 14.47 -11.03
C GLN A 24 -1.06 14.24 -9.91
N ALA A 25 -1.03 13.09 -9.23
CA ALA A 25 -1.91 12.84 -8.10
C ALA A 25 -1.46 13.67 -6.88
N ALA A 26 -2.44 14.18 -6.13
CA ALA A 26 -2.21 15.06 -4.99
C ALA A 26 -1.85 14.28 -3.70
N ALA A 27 -2.41 13.08 -3.55
CA ALA A 27 -2.24 12.29 -2.33
C ALA A 27 -2.28 10.78 -2.62
N LEU A 28 -1.54 10.01 -1.80
CA LEU A 28 -1.54 8.55 -1.77
C LEU A 28 -1.95 8.05 -0.38
N TYR A 29 -3.02 7.26 -0.30
CA TYR A 29 -3.34 6.45 0.86
C TYR A 29 -3.01 4.98 0.55
N TYR A 30 -1.87 4.51 1.04
CA TYR A 30 -1.29 3.22 0.68
C TYR A 30 -1.38 2.22 1.82
N THR A 31 -1.84 1.01 1.52
CA THR A 31 -1.84 -0.13 2.43
C THR A 31 -0.98 -1.24 1.84
N PRO A 32 0.25 -1.51 2.33
CA PRO A 32 1.09 -2.56 1.78
C PRO A 32 0.36 -3.89 1.71
N SER A 33 0.40 -4.52 0.53
CA SER A 33 -0.46 -5.67 0.26
C SER A 33 0.34 -6.90 -0.18
N PHE A 34 -0.09 -7.54 -1.26
CA PHE A 34 0.39 -8.84 -1.71
C PHE A 34 1.89 -8.86 -2.07
N PHE A 35 2.41 -7.81 -2.72
CA PHE A 35 3.78 -7.80 -3.25
C PHE A 35 4.83 -7.40 -2.21
N TYR A 36 4.44 -6.67 -1.16
CA TYR A 36 5.37 -6.24 -0.12
C TYR A 36 5.93 -7.43 0.67
N LYS A 37 7.24 -7.70 0.52
CA LYS A 37 7.93 -8.85 1.13
C LYS A 37 7.25 -10.19 0.77
N CYS A 38 6.69 -10.30 -0.43
CA CYS A 38 5.79 -11.40 -0.81
C CYS A 38 6.39 -12.80 -0.58
N LEU A 39 7.63 -13.06 -1.01
CA LEU A 39 8.26 -14.38 -0.81
C LEU A 39 8.55 -14.69 0.66
N LEU A 40 8.94 -13.69 1.44
CA LEU A 40 9.15 -13.84 2.88
C LEU A 40 7.81 -14.17 3.56
N LYS A 41 6.75 -13.40 3.28
CA LYS A 41 5.41 -13.62 3.82
C LYS A 41 4.83 -14.96 3.39
N ALA A 42 5.01 -15.35 2.12
CA ALA A 42 4.57 -16.63 1.60
C ALA A 42 5.20 -17.81 2.34
N SER A 43 6.51 -17.75 2.63
CA SER A 43 7.19 -18.82 3.38
C SER A 43 6.67 -19.01 4.81
N ALA A 44 5.95 -18.03 5.35
CA ALA A 44 5.45 -18.01 6.72
C ALA A 44 3.93 -18.28 6.83
N THR A 45 3.24 -18.57 5.72
CA THR A 45 1.79 -18.78 5.71
C THR A 45 1.37 -19.90 4.76
N ILE A 46 0.17 -20.45 4.99
CA ILE A 46 -0.52 -21.37 4.08
C ILE A 46 -1.78 -20.74 3.48
N ASN A 47 -1.97 -19.45 3.69
CA ASN A 47 -3.16 -18.73 3.24
C ASN A 47 -2.99 -18.23 1.81
N TYR A 48 -4.02 -18.44 0.99
CA TYR A 48 -4.13 -17.83 -0.33
C TYR A 48 -4.35 -16.31 -0.20
N PRO A 49 -3.82 -15.50 -1.13
CA PRO A 49 -3.13 -15.90 -2.36
C PRO A 49 -1.62 -16.18 -2.21
N LEU A 50 -1.00 -15.95 -1.05
CA LEU A 50 0.46 -16.14 -0.90
C LEU A 50 0.90 -17.60 -1.03
N GLU A 51 0.02 -18.55 -0.66
CA GLU A 51 0.28 -19.99 -0.83
C GLU A 51 0.50 -20.40 -2.29
N GLU A 52 0.03 -19.62 -3.28
CA GLU A 52 0.28 -19.90 -4.70
C GLU A 52 1.78 -19.94 -5.04
N PHE A 53 2.60 -19.13 -4.36
CA PHE A 53 4.05 -19.18 -4.53
C PHE A 53 4.65 -20.46 -3.99
N ASN A 54 4.14 -20.94 -2.84
CA ASN A 54 4.58 -22.20 -2.24
C ASN A 54 4.16 -23.39 -3.10
N ASP A 55 2.92 -23.39 -3.62
CA ASP A 55 2.43 -24.35 -4.61
C ASP A 55 3.34 -24.41 -5.84
N HIS A 56 3.65 -23.23 -6.41
CA HIS A 56 4.52 -23.14 -7.56
C HIS A 56 5.92 -23.70 -7.29
N LEU A 57 6.54 -23.34 -6.16
CA LEU A 57 7.88 -23.81 -5.80
C LEU A 57 7.92 -25.30 -5.42
N ARG A 58 6.83 -25.86 -4.88
CA ARG A 58 6.70 -27.31 -4.69
C ARG A 58 6.65 -28.05 -6.02
N ALA A 59 5.93 -27.52 -7.01
CA ALA A 59 5.81 -28.13 -8.33
C ALA A 59 7.05 -27.90 -9.21
N PHE A 60 7.73 -26.76 -9.07
CA PHE A 60 8.87 -26.35 -9.89
C PHE A 60 10.03 -25.79 -9.05
N PRO A 61 10.73 -26.59 -8.23
CA PRO A 61 11.77 -26.08 -7.31
C PRO A 61 12.90 -25.31 -8.02
N GLN A 62 13.25 -25.71 -9.24
CA GLN A 62 14.26 -25.07 -10.07
C GLN A 62 13.90 -23.63 -10.51
N SER A 63 12.63 -23.22 -10.42
CA SER A 63 12.19 -21.87 -10.81
C SER A 63 12.46 -20.81 -9.74
N GLN A 64 12.91 -21.19 -8.54
CA GLN A 64 13.08 -20.28 -7.39
C GLN A 64 13.82 -18.98 -7.73
N GLY A 65 14.96 -19.07 -8.43
CA GLY A 65 15.73 -17.89 -8.82
C GLY A 65 15.00 -17.00 -9.83
N GLN A 66 14.28 -17.61 -10.78
CA GLN A 66 13.49 -16.87 -11.77
C GLN A 66 12.27 -16.20 -11.13
N LEU A 67 11.58 -16.89 -10.22
CA LEU A 67 10.45 -16.36 -9.47
C LEU A 67 10.88 -15.16 -8.63
N ALA A 68 11.94 -15.31 -7.83
CA ALA A 68 12.47 -14.22 -7.01
C ALA A 68 12.86 -13.00 -7.85
N LYS A 69 13.58 -13.21 -8.95
CA LYS A 69 13.94 -12.13 -9.88
C LYS A 69 12.71 -11.45 -10.50
N THR A 70 11.66 -12.21 -10.79
CA THR A 70 10.44 -11.67 -11.40
C THR A 70 9.67 -10.82 -10.39
N LEU A 71 9.51 -11.30 -9.16
CA LEU A 71 8.78 -10.59 -8.10
C LEU A 71 9.52 -9.33 -7.63
N ASP A 72 10.85 -9.32 -7.70
CA ASP A 72 11.66 -8.13 -7.38
C ASP A 72 11.29 -6.91 -8.25
N TYR A 73 10.88 -7.11 -9.51
CA TYR A 73 10.39 -6.01 -10.37
C TYR A 73 9.11 -5.35 -9.85
N PHE A 74 8.36 -6.03 -8.97
CA PHE A 74 7.09 -5.56 -8.42
C PHE A 74 7.20 -5.19 -6.93
N GLU A 75 8.33 -5.45 -6.28
CA GLU A 75 8.51 -5.17 -4.86
C GLU A 75 8.30 -3.67 -4.57
N PRO A 76 7.30 -3.30 -3.73
CA PRO A 76 7.02 -1.92 -3.31
C PRO A 76 8.25 -1.08 -2.94
N MET A 77 9.24 -1.68 -2.28
CA MET A 77 10.48 -0.97 -1.90
C MET A 77 11.20 -0.34 -3.10
N ASN A 78 11.11 -0.95 -4.29
CA ASN A 78 11.77 -0.47 -5.50
C ASN A 78 11.09 0.75 -6.14
N PHE A 79 9.90 1.13 -5.65
CA PHE A 79 9.10 2.25 -6.16
C PHE A 79 8.95 3.39 -5.15
N ALA A 80 9.07 3.11 -3.86
CA ALA A 80 8.76 4.03 -2.77
C ALA A 80 9.45 5.41 -2.94
N SER A 81 10.75 5.43 -3.27
CA SER A 81 11.52 6.68 -3.44
C SER A 81 11.08 7.56 -4.61
N ARG A 82 10.24 7.04 -5.51
CA ARG A 82 9.69 7.80 -6.65
C ARG A 82 8.37 8.50 -6.30
N VAL A 83 7.79 8.24 -5.13
CA VAL A 83 6.50 8.81 -4.72
C VAL A 83 6.70 10.23 -4.16
N GLY A 84 6.36 11.23 -4.97
CA GLY A 84 6.53 12.66 -4.62
C GLY A 84 5.36 13.33 -3.88
N MET A 85 4.20 12.68 -3.76
CA MET A 85 2.96 13.28 -3.22
C MET A 85 2.76 13.02 -1.72
N SER A 86 1.86 13.77 -1.06
CA SER A 86 1.48 13.51 0.34
C SER A 86 1.04 12.06 0.50
N THR A 87 1.63 11.35 1.47
CA THR A 87 1.45 9.90 1.60
C THR A 87 1.09 9.52 3.03
N MET A 88 0.01 8.75 3.18
CA MET A 88 -0.32 7.98 4.38
C MET A 88 -0.08 6.51 4.08
N MET A 89 0.74 5.85 4.90
CA MET A 89 0.92 4.40 4.84
C MET A 89 0.21 3.74 6.03
N MET A 90 -0.75 2.85 5.75
CA MET A 90 -1.43 2.06 6.76
C MET A 90 -0.79 0.68 6.88
N GLU A 91 -0.28 0.36 8.05
CA GLU A 91 0.41 -0.89 8.36
C GLU A 91 -0.54 -1.89 9.04
N GLU A 92 -0.34 -3.18 8.79
CA GLU A 92 -1.12 -4.24 9.47
C GLU A 92 -0.85 -4.23 10.98
N SER A 93 0.43 -4.18 11.35
CA SER A 93 0.89 -4.09 12.74
C SER A 93 1.97 -3.04 12.90
N GLU A 94 2.12 -2.52 14.11
CA GLU A 94 3.15 -1.53 14.43
C GLU A 94 4.54 -2.02 13.96
N ARG A 95 5.26 -1.17 13.22
CA ARG A 95 6.63 -1.40 12.72
C ARG A 95 6.77 -2.43 11.58
N ASP A 96 5.70 -3.04 11.07
CA ASP A 96 5.78 -3.98 9.92
C ASP A 96 6.32 -3.30 8.65
N GLY A 97 6.06 -2.00 8.51
CA GLY A 97 6.46 -1.17 7.38
C GLY A 97 7.72 -0.31 7.62
N ASP A 98 8.51 -0.53 8.68
CA ASP A 98 9.64 0.37 9.02
C ASP A 98 10.68 0.53 7.89
N ASP A 99 11.01 -0.56 7.20
CA ASP A 99 11.92 -0.56 6.05
C ASP A 99 11.28 0.04 4.79
N LEU A 100 9.99 -0.22 4.57
CA LEU A 100 9.26 0.42 3.47
C LEU A 100 9.13 1.93 3.67
N ALA A 101 8.83 2.38 4.89
CA ALA A 101 8.80 3.79 5.26
C ALA A 101 10.15 4.46 5.00
N LYS A 102 11.27 3.80 5.32
CA LYS A 102 12.62 4.29 4.99
C LYS A 102 12.84 4.36 3.47
N ALA A 103 12.31 3.41 2.70
CA ALA A 103 12.48 3.37 1.25
C ALA A 103 11.80 4.53 0.51
N PHE A 104 10.85 5.25 1.12
CA PHE A 104 10.28 6.47 0.55
C PHE A 104 11.28 7.62 0.44
N ASP A 105 12.42 7.57 1.15
CA ASP A 105 13.47 8.61 1.16
C ASP A 105 12.94 10.01 1.51
N ARG A 106 11.85 10.06 2.30
CA ARG A 106 11.20 11.26 2.81
C ARG A 106 10.29 10.93 3.97
N GLU A 107 9.85 11.96 4.68
CA GLU A 107 8.83 11.80 5.70
C GLU A 107 7.46 11.50 5.07
N ILE A 108 6.80 10.48 5.61
CA ILE A 108 5.43 10.08 5.28
C ILE A 108 4.63 9.94 6.57
N GLU A 109 3.32 10.09 6.49
CA GLU A 109 2.43 9.77 7.60
C GLU A 109 2.21 8.26 7.68
N ARG A 110 2.07 7.74 8.90
CA ARG A 110 1.90 6.30 9.16
C ARG A 110 0.78 6.08 10.17
N CYS A 111 0.03 5.00 9.97
CA CYS A 111 -0.94 4.54 10.96
C CYS A 111 -1.01 3.01 10.97
N THR A 112 -1.44 2.43 12.09
CA THR A 112 -1.72 0.99 12.18
C THR A 112 -3.20 0.72 11.98
N SER A 113 -3.52 -0.33 11.24
CA SER A 113 -4.87 -0.85 11.02
C SER A 113 -5.60 -1.09 12.33
N PHE A 114 -6.86 -0.66 12.41
CA PHE A 114 -7.77 -1.05 13.49
C PHE A 114 -8.32 -2.47 13.29
N HIS A 115 -7.96 -3.14 12.18
CA HIS A 115 -8.55 -4.39 11.72
C HIS A 115 -10.08 -4.26 11.62
N SER A 116 -10.53 -3.09 11.19
CA SER A 116 -11.93 -2.72 11.12
C SER A 116 -12.12 -1.87 9.88
N SER A 117 -12.70 -2.49 8.83
CA SER A 117 -13.03 -1.81 7.57
C SER A 117 -13.75 -0.48 7.79
N PHE A 118 -14.59 -0.42 8.83
CA PHE A 118 -15.26 0.79 9.27
C PHE A 118 -14.27 1.86 9.78
N ARG A 119 -13.52 1.57 10.86
CA ARG A 119 -12.65 2.59 11.49
C ARG A 119 -11.51 3.02 10.57
N ASP A 120 -10.94 2.07 9.82
CA ASP A 120 -9.89 2.35 8.85
C ASP A 120 -10.43 3.18 7.68
N GLY A 121 -11.66 2.91 7.23
CA GLY A 121 -12.35 3.72 6.22
C GLY A 121 -12.65 5.15 6.68
N VAL A 122 -13.08 5.34 7.93
CA VAL A 122 -13.30 6.69 8.49
C VAL A 122 -11.99 7.47 8.54
N ARG A 123 -10.91 6.86 9.04
CA ARG A 123 -9.58 7.50 9.07
C ARG A 123 -9.11 7.88 7.66
N GLN A 124 -9.27 6.98 6.71
CA GLN A 124 -8.93 7.25 5.31
C GLN A 124 -9.70 8.44 4.76
N ALA A 125 -11.02 8.49 4.97
CA ALA A 125 -11.84 9.60 4.50
C ALA A 125 -11.45 10.93 5.14
N GLN A 126 -11.18 10.95 6.46
CA GLN A 126 -10.72 12.13 7.18
C GLN A 126 -9.38 12.64 6.67
N TRP A 127 -8.39 11.75 6.51
CA TRP A 127 -7.07 12.12 6.01
C TRP A 127 -7.14 12.65 4.57
N LEU A 128 -7.90 12.00 3.70
CA LEU A 128 -8.09 12.47 2.32
C LEU A 128 -8.77 13.83 2.28
N ALA A 129 -9.78 14.06 3.11
CA ALA A 129 -10.50 15.31 3.12
C ALA A 129 -9.62 16.49 3.60
N GLU A 130 -8.72 16.22 4.55
CA GLU A 130 -7.67 17.16 4.96
C GLU A 130 -6.69 17.44 3.80
N LYS A 131 -6.10 16.41 3.19
CA LYS A 131 -5.07 16.60 2.15
C LYS A 131 -5.58 17.19 0.85
N LEU A 132 -6.85 16.96 0.53
CA LEU A 132 -7.48 17.48 -0.68
C LEU A 132 -8.28 18.76 -0.43
N GLU A 133 -8.28 19.27 0.81
CA GLU A 133 -9.01 20.48 1.22
C GLU A 133 -10.50 20.44 0.83
N THR A 134 -11.15 19.28 0.99
CA THR A 134 -12.55 19.07 0.57
C THR A 134 -13.56 19.31 1.69
N GLY A 135 -13.12 19.72 2.88
CA GLY A 135 -13.98 19.96 4.05
C GLY A 135 -14.19 18.70 4.90
N GLU A 136 -15.32 18.58 5.59
CA GLU A 136 -15.62 17.39 6.39
C GLU A 136 -16.07 16.22 5.50
N PRO A 137 -15.53 15.01 5.71
CA PRO A 137 -15.99 13.84 4.98
C PRO A 137 -17.45 13.56 5.34
N VAL A 138 -18.28 13.27 4.34
CA VAL A 138 -19.67 12.86 4.56
C VAL A 138 -19.66 11.42 5.09
N LEU A 139 -19.73 11.30 6.41
CA LEU A 139 -19.86 10.03 7.11
C LEU A 139 -21.34 9.78 7.44
N PRO A 140 -21.84 8.54 7.33
CA PRO A 140 -23.15 8.17 7.87
C PRO A 140 -23.30 8.60 9.34
N ALA A 141 -24.48 9.06 9.75
CA ALA A 141 -24.71 9.63 11.08
C ALA A 141 -24.41 8.70 12.28
N HIS A 142 -24.24 7.39 12.05
CA HIS A 142 -23.85 6.42 13.07
C HIS A 142 -22.34 6.16 13.11
N TRP A 143 -21.56 6.89 12.29
CA TRP A 143 -20.11 6.75 12.12
C TRP A 143 -19.31 7.96 12.64
N SER A 144 -20.01 9.04 13.02
CA SER A 144 -19.47 10.28 13.61
C SER A 144 -19.29 10.19 15.11
#